data_AF-A0A259CZL7-F1
#
_entry.id   AF-A0A259CZL7-F1
#
_cell.length_a   1.000
_cell.length_b   1.000
_cell.length_c   1.000
_cell.angle_alpha   90.00
_cell.angle_beta   90.00
_cell.angle_gamma   90.00
#
_symmetry.space_group_name_H-M   'P 1'
#
loop_
_entity.id
_entity.type
_entity.pdbx_description
1 polymer ?
#
loop_
_entity_poly.entity_id
_entity_poly.type
_entity_poly.pdbx_seq_one_letter_code
_entity_poly.pdbx_strand_id
1 'polypeptide(L)'
;MASEKSKIIYTLTDEAPLLATCAFLPIIRTFTAPAGVQVVESDISVAARILAEFSDCLTAEQKVPDNLAELGRMTLLPDTNIIKLPNISASVPQLLAAIKELQSKGYKIPDFPEDPQNDAEKAIRARYSKCLGSAVNPVLREGNSDRRAPNAVKRYARKNPHSMGEWSQASRTHVSHMHGGDFYAGEKSMTMTKACDVKMDLVTKSGKTIVLKPKVSLLAGEIIDSMYMSKKALCEFYEKEIEDAYKTGMMLSLHVKATMMKVSHPIVFGHAVKIFYKDAFEKHGKLFEELGVNPNNGMSSLYEKIKTLPESKREEIIQDLHACHEHRPALAMVDSAKGITNLHSPSDVIVDASMPAMIRVGGKMWGADGRLHDTKAVIPESTFARIYQ
;
A
#
# COMPACT_ATOMS: atom_id res chain seq x y z
N MET A 1 -13.68 -45.05 -7.57
CA MET A 1 -12.59 -44.23 -8.12
C MET A 1 -11.80 -43.70 -6.92
N ALA A 2 -10.72 -44.37 -6.55
CA ALA A 2 -9.84 -43.97 -5.47
C ALA A 2 -8.43 -43.95 -6.05
N SER A 3 -7.71 -42.82 -5.92
CA SER A 3 -6.23 -42.69 -6.03
C SER A 3 -5.75 -41.30 -6.51
N GLU A 4 -6.44 -40.18 -6.25
CA GLU A 4 -5.73 -38.89 -6.25
C GLU A 4 -5.34 -38.55 -4.82
N LYS A 5 -4.03 -38.40 -4.58
CA LYS A 5 -3.50 -37.99 -3.27
C LYS A 5 -4.09 -36.63 -2.93
N SER A 6 -4.63 -36.49 -1.72
CA SER A 6 -5.12 -35.19 -1.24
C SER A 6 -3.97 -34.18 -1.29
N LYS A 7 -4.23 -33.01 -1.87
CA LYS A 7 -3.20 -32.00 -2.18
C LYS A 7 -3.42 -30.74 -1.36
N ILE A 8 -2.37 -30.26 -0.70
CA ILE A 8 -2.30 -28.95 -0.07
C ILE A 8 -1.34 -28.10 -0.88
N ILE A 9 -1.79 -26.93 -1.28
CA ILE A 9 -0.94 -25.91 -1.90
C ILE A 9 -0.37 -25.03 -0.79
N TYR A 10 0.94 -24.90 -0.75
CA TYR A 10 1.66 -24.05 0.18
C TYR A 10 2.29 -22.88 -0.59
N THR A 11 1.87 -21.65 -0.31
CA THR A 11 2.38 -20.50 -1.04
C THR A 11 3.79 -20.13 -0.62
N LEU A 12 4.72 -20.01 -1.56
CA LEU A 12 5.98 -19.31 -1.35
C LEU A 12 5.75 -17.81 -1.56
N THR A 13 6.19 -16.99 -0.61
CA THR A 13 5.91 -15.55 -0.61
C THR A 13 7.20 -14.75 -0.50
N ASP A 14 7.22 -13.70 0.32
CA ASP A 14 8.29 -12.71 0.37
C ASP A 14 8.82 -12.59 1.81
N GLU A 15 10.01 -12.02 1.97
CA GLU A 15 10.57 -11.56 3.26
C GLU A 15 10.55 -12.64 4.37
N ALA A 16 10.14 -12.28 5.58
CA ALA A 16 10.20 -13.16 6.75
C ALA A 16 9.35 -14.45 6.61
N PRO A 17 8.10 -14.40 6.08
CA PRO A 17 7.33 -15.62 5.80
C PRO A 17 8.04 -16.61 4.86
N LEU A 18 8.79 -16.13 3.85
CA LEU A 18 9.56 -17.01 2.97
C LEU A 18 10.71 -17.68 3.75
N LEU A 19 11.45 -16.94 4.56
CA LEU A 19 12.52 -17.50 5.41
C LEU A 19 11.98 -18.55 6.38
N ALA A 20 10.84 -18.29 7.01
CA ALA A 20 10.16 -19.25 7.88
C ALA A 20 9.72 -20.50 7.11
N THR A 21 9.27 -20.34 5.86
CA THR A 21 8.87 -21.45 4.98
C THR A 21 10.04 -22.37 4.68
N CYS A 22 11.24 -21.83 4.40
CA CYS A 22 12.45 -22.63 4.18
C CYS A 22 12.75 -23.59 5.35
N ALA A 23 12.51 -23.15 6.59
CA ALA A 23 12.70 -23.98 7.77
C ALA A 23 11.52 -24.93 8.05
N PHE A 24 10.28 -24.47 7.84
CA PHE A 24 9.09 -25.17 8.34
C PHE A 24 8.43 -26.11 7.32
N LEU A 25 8.50 -25.80 6.02
CA LEU A 25 7.88 -26.61 4.97
C LEU A 25 8.42 -28.07 4.93
N PRO A 26 9.73 -28.34 5.12
CA PRO A 26 10.24 -29.71 5.20
C PRO A 26 9.60 -30.51 6.35
N ILE A 27 9.33 -29.85 7.48
CA ILE A 27 8.66 -30.46 8.63
C ILE A 27 7.22 -30.83 8.25
N ILE A 28 6.44 -29.90 7.68
CA ILE A 28 5.06 -30.17 7.26
C ILE A 28 5.00 -31.37 6.30
N ARG A 29 5.88 -31.41 5.29
CA ARG A 29 5.95 -32.52 4.33
C ARG A 29 6.20 -33.86 5.01
N THR A 30 7.13 -33.90 5.96
CA THR A 30 7.47 -35.11 6.71
C THR A 30 6.27 -35.66 7.49
N PHE A 31 5.51 -34.78 8.15
CA PHE A 31 4.36 -35.18 8.96
C PHE A 31 3.10 -35.51 8.14
N THR A 32 2.96 -34.95 6.94
CA THR A 32 1.79 -35.15 6.06
C THR A 32 1.94 -36.37 5.14
N ALA A 33 3.17 -36.77 4.81
CA ALA A 33 3.44 -37.88 3.90
C ALA A 33 2.82 -39.24 4.35
N PRO A 34 2.89 -39.66 5.63
CA PRO A 34 2.27 -40.91 6.07
C PRO A 34 0.74 -40.92 5.94
N ALA A 35 0.10 -39.74 5.93
CA ALA A 35 -1.34 -39.59 5.71
C ALA A 35 -1.73 -39.56 4.22
N GLY A 36 -0.75 -39.72 3.31
CA GLY A 36 -1.00 -39.65 1.86
C GLY A 36 -1.32 -38.25 1.36
N VAL A 37 -1.03 -37.20 2.14
CA VAL A 37 -1.26 -35.81 1.78
C VAL A 37 -0.02 -35.23 1.10
N GLN A 38 -0.17 -34.73 -0.12
CA GLN A 38 0.89 -34.09 -0.88
C GLN A 38 0.90 -32.58 -0.62
N VAL A 39 2.05 -32.03 -0.25
CA VAL A 39 2.23 -30.57 -0.10
C VAL A 39 3.03 -30.03 -1.27
N VAL A 40 2.37 -29.30 -2.17
CA VAL A 40 2.99 -28.66 -3.34
C VAL A 40 3.24 -27.20 -3.07
N GLU A 41 4.32 -26.68 -3.66
CA GLU A 41 4.65 -25.27 -3.59
C GLU A 41 3.95 -24.50 -4.72
N SER A 42 3.64 -23.23 -4.45
CA SER A 42 3.22 -22.28 -5.48
C SER A 42 3.82 -20.91 -5.17
N ASP A 43 4.75 -20.46 -6.00
CA ASP A 43 5.46 -19.20 -5.79
C ASP A 43 4.64 -18.02 -6.32
N ILE A 44 4.27 -17.14 -5.40
CA ILE A 44 3.50 -15.91 -5.65
C ILE A 44 4.25 -14.67 -5.16
N SER A 45 5.57 -14.78 -4.94
CA SER A 45 6.45 -13.67 -4.60
C SER A 45 6.37 -12.54 -5.64
N VAL A 46 6.80 -11.33 -5.27
CA VAL A 46 6.91 -10.21 -6.21
C VAL A 46 7.78 -10.59 -7.41
N ALA A 47 8.91 -11.24 -7.15
CA ALA A 47 9.83 -11.67 -8.20
C ALA A 47 9.18 -12.68 -9.16
N ALA A 48 8.54 -13.74 -8.64
CA ALA A 48 7.87 -14.74 -9.48
C ALA A 48 6.76 -14.14 -10.33
N ARG A 49 5.95 -13.23 -9.78
CA ARG A 49 4.88 -12.55 -10.53
C ARG A 49 5.41 -11.63 -11.62
N ILE A 50 6.53 -10.95 -11.40
CA ILE A 50 7.20 -10.14 -12.44
C ILE A 50 7.70 -11.06 -13.56
N LEU A 51 8.39 -12.14 -13.22
CA LEU A 51 8.93 -13.07 -14.21
C LEU A 51 7.84 -13.76 -15.04
N ALA A 52 6.72 -14.15 -14.40
CA ALA A 52 5.56 -14.72 -15.08
C ALA A 52 4.94 -13.71 -16.06
N GLU A 53 4.73 -12.46 -15.62
CA GLU A 53 4.15 -11.42 -16.47
C GLU A 53 5.03 -11.14 -17.68
N PHE A 54 6.37 -11.14 -17.55
CA PHE A 54 7.33 -10.84 -18.62
C PHE A 54 8.01 -12.08 -19.22
N SER A 55 7.30 -13.22 -19.26
CA SER A 55 7.85 -14.47 -19.77
C SER A 55 8.36 -14.40 -21.23
N ASP A 56 7.83 -13.51 -22.06
CA ASP A 56 8.29 -13.19 -23.41
C ASP A 56 9.70 -12.57 -23.47
N CYS A 57 10.16 -11.95 -22.38
CA CYS A 57 11.50 -11.37 -22.27
C CYS A 57 12.55 -12.37 -21.74
N LEU A 58 12.15 -13.59 -21.42
CA LEU A 58 12.98 -14.58 -20.73
C LEU A 58 13.43 -15.72 -21.65
N THR A 59 14.63 -16.24 -21.37
CA THR A 59 15.10 -17.52 -21.94
C THR A 59 14.22 -18.68 -21.46
N ALA A 60 14.26 -19.82 -22.15
CA ALA A 60 13.42 -20.97 -21.80
C ALA A 60 13.66 -21.45 -20.35
N GLU A 61 14.91 -21.38 -19.89
CA GLU A 61 15.36 -21.80 -18.56
C GLU A 61 14.98 -20.79 -17.47
N GLN A 62 14.80 -19.52 -17.82
CA GLN A 62 14.41 -18.46 -16.90
C GLN A 62 12.89 -18.35 -16.71
N LYS A 63 12.09 -18.93 -17.60
CA LYS A 63 10.63 -18.85 -17.54
C LYS A 63 10.11 -19.57 -16.31
N VAL A 64 9.18 -18.91 -15.63
CA VAL A 64 8.41 -19.47 -14.52
C VAL A 64 6.93 -19.51 -14.91
N PRO A 65 6.16 -20.49 -14.40
CA PRO A 65 4.72 -20.53 -14.64
C PRO A 65 4.00 -19.34 -13.98
N ASP A 66 2.86 -18.93 -14.55
CA ASP A 66 1.95 -17.98 -13.91
C ASP A 66 1.13 -18.70 -12.82
N ASN A 67 1.78 -18.90 -11.69
CA ASN A 67 1.20 -19.56 -10.53
C ASN A 67 -0.02 -18.80 -9.97
N LEU A 68 -0.06 -17.46 -10.06
CA LEU A 68 -1.19 -16.70 -9.52
C LEU A 68 -2.45 -16.92 -10.36
N ALA A 69 -2.31 -16.94 -11.69
CA ALA A 69 -3.42 -17.29 -12.58
C ALA A 69 -3.91 -18.72 -12.34
N GLU A 70 -2.99 -19.68 -12.18
CA GLU A 70 -3.37 -21.07 -11.89
C GLU A 70 -4.07 -21.19 -10.52
N LEU A 71 -3.56 -20.53 -9.48
CA LEU A 71 -4.24 -20.52 -8.18
C LEU A 71 -5.63 -19.90 -8.24
N GLY A 72 -5.81 -18.82 -9.02
CA GLY A 72 -7.13 -18.21 -9.24
C GLY A 72 -8.10 -19.13 -10.01
N ARG A 73 -7.59 -19.99 -10.89
CA ARG A 73 -8.41 -21.05 -11.50
C ARG A 73 -8.78 -22.11 -10.45
N MET A 74 -7.82 -22.49 -9.60
CA MET A 74 -7.99 -23.51 -8.59
C MET A 74 -8.99 -23.11 -7.50
N THR A 75 -9.10 -21.82 -7.13
CA THR A 75 -10.08 -21.38 -6.11
C THR A 75 -11.53 -21.63 -6.49
N LEU A 76 -11.82 -21.88 -7.78
CA LEU A 76 -13.14 -22.25 -8.27
C LEU A 76 -13.40 -23.77 -8.22
N LEU A 77 -12.40 -24.57 -7.82
CA LEU A 77 -12.52 -26.02 -7.70
C LEU A 77 -12.81 -26.42 -6.25
N PRO A 78 -13.77 -27.34 -6.01
CA PRO A 78 -14.22 -27.70 -4.67
C PRO A 78 -13.18 -28.48 -3.84
N ASP A 79 -12.19 -29.08 -4.48
CA ASP A 79 -11.13 -29.88 -3.88
C ASP A 79 -9.85 -29.07 -3.57
N THR A 80 -9.84 -27.78 -3.88
CA THR A 80 -8.69 -26.91 -3.66
C THR A 80 -8.48 -26.60 -2.17
N ASN A 81 -7.27 -26.87 -1.69
CA ASN A 81 -6.82 -26.55 -0.34
C ASN A 81 -5.54 -25.72 -0.39
N ILE A 82 -5.62 -24.45 0.02
CA ILE A 82 -4.52 -23.48 -0.05
C ILE A 82 -4.15 -22.99 1.36
N ILE A 83 -2.89 -23.17 1.74
CA ILE A 83 -2.26 -22.47 2.86
C ILE A 83 -1.59 -21.21 2.30
N LYS A 84 -2.25 -20.07 2.51
CA LYS A 84 -1.78 -18.75 2.07
C LYS A 84 -1.02 -18.02 3.17
N LEU A 85 0.27 -17.77 2.95
CA LEU A 85 1.12 -16.97 3.84
C LEU A 85 1.06 -15.48 3.48
N PRO A 86 1.43 -14.54 4.38
CA PRO A 86 1.54 -13.13 4.03
C PRO A 86 2.52 -12.92 2.86
N ASN A 87 2.17 -12.00 1.96
CA ASN A 87 2.99 -11.62 0.79
C ASN A 87 2.98 -10.10 0.61
N ILE A 88 3.96 -9.56 -0.12
CA ILE A 88 4.07 -8.13 -0.40
C ILE A 88 2.94 -7.68 -1.33
N SER A 89 2.28 -6.59 -0.96
CA SER A 89 1.49 -5.75 -1.88
C SER A 89 2.36 -4.59 -2.33
N ALA A 90 3.07 -4.76 -3.46
CA ALA A 90 4.23 -3.94 -3.79
C ALA A 90 3.86 -2.47 -4.05
N SER A 91 4.56 -1.55 -3.37
CA SER A 91 4.64 -0.14 -3.76
C SER A 91 5.53 0.03 -4.99
N VAL A 92 5.51 1.20 -5.62
CA VAL A 92 6.39 1.51 -6.76
C VAL A 92 7.88 1.38 -6.38
N PRO A 93 8.36 1.92 -5.24
CA PRO A 93 9.75 1.71 -4.82
C PRO A 93 10.13 0.23 -4.65
N GLN A 94 9.24 -0.59 -4.06
CA GLN A 94 9.48 -2.03 -3.91
C GLN A 94 9.54 -2.76 -5.25
N LEU A 95 8.66 -2.39 -6.19
CA LEU A 95 8.71 -2.92 -7.56
C LEU A 95 10.03 -2.58 -8.25
N LEU A 96 10.46 -1.31 -8.20
CA LEU A 96 11.71 -0.86 -8.79
C LEU A 96 12.93 -1.61 -8.21
N ALA A 97 12.94 -1.82 -6.89
CA ALA A 97 13.99 -2.60 -6.23
C ALA A 97 14.01 -4.06 -6.73
N ALA A 98 12.85 -4.70 -6.83
CA ALA A 98 12.74 -6.08 -7.34
C ALA A 98 13.17 -6.20 -8.80
N ILE A 99 12.78 -5.24 -9.66
CA ILE A 99 13.21 -5.20 -11.07
C ILE A 99 14.73 -5.10 -11.14
N LYS A 100 15.33 -4.15 -10.41
CA LYS A 100 16.78 -3.96 -10.39
C LYS A 100 17.52 -5.21 -9.90
N GLU A 101 17.01 -5.87 -8.87
CA GLU A 101 17.59 -7.12 -8.36
C GLU A 101 17.52 -8.23 -9.43
N LEU A 102 16.37 -8.42 -10.08
CA LEU A 102 16.21 -9.40 -11.16
C LEU A 102 17.13 -9.10 -12.34
N GLN A 103 17.23 -7.85 -12.77
CA GLN A 103 18.15 -7.45 -13.84
C GLN A 103 19.61 -7.75 -13.48
N SER A 104 20.01 -7.50 -12.23
CA SER A 104 21.37 -7.84 -11.76
C SER A 104 21.66 -9.35 -11.78
N LYS A 105 20.61 -10.17 -11.74
CA LYS A 105 20.65 -11.64 -11.85
C LYS A 105 20.54 -12.14 -13.30
N GLY A 106 20.54 -11.24 -14.28
CA GLY A 106 20.56 -11.59 -15.71
C GLY A 106 19.18 -11.78 -16.37
N TYR A 107 18.10 -11.42 -15.68
CA TYR A 107 16.76 -11.40 -16.29
C TYR A 107 16.59 -10.12 -17.11
N LYS A 108 16.39 -10.25 -18.43
CA LYS A 108 16.28 -9.12 -19.36
C LYS A 108 14.86 -8.50 -19.38
N ILE A 109 14.29 -8.26 -18.20
CA ILE A 109 12.99 -7.60 -18.05
C ILE A 109 13.13 -6.08 -18.20
N PRO A 110 12.14 -5.39 -18.78
CA PRO A 110 12.22 -3.95 -19.03
C PRO A 110 12.16 -3.14 -17.72
N ASP A 111 12.72 -1.93 -17.73
CA ASP A 111 12.54 -0.98 -16.62
C ASP A 111 11.07 -0.58 -16.47
N PHE A 112 10.69 -0.15 -15.27
CA PHE A 112 9.35 0.41 -15.03
C PHE A 112 9.30 1.88 -15.46
N PRO A 113 8.50 2.26 -16.48
CA PRO A 113 8.41 3.65 -16.92
C PRO A 113 7.52 4.43 -15.96
N GLU A 114 8.16 5.25 -15.12
CA GLU A 114 7.47 6.12 -14.14
C GLU A 114 6.57 7.16 -14.84
N ASP A 115 7.01 7.71 -15.97
CA ASP A 115 6.25 8.65 -16.80
C ASP A 115 6.29 8.21 -18.29
N PRO A 116 5.37 7.35 -18.74
CA PRO A 116 5.41 6.75 -20.07
C PRO A 116 5.07 7.76 -21.18
N GLN A 117 6.01 8.00 -22.08
CA GLN A 117 5.90 8.98 -23.19
C GLN A 117 5.31 8.39 -24.47
N ASN A 118 5.34 7.07 -24.61
CA ASN A 118 4.91 6.37 -25.83
C ASN A 118 4.08 5.11 -25.50
N ASP A 119 3.47 4.52 -26.53
CA ASP A 119 2.55 3.39 -26.35
C ASP A 119 3.24 2.10 -25.90
N ALA A 120 4.52 1.91 -26.24
CA ALA A 120 5.31 0.78 -25.75
C ALA A 120 5.55 0.89 -24.24
N GLU A 121 5.93 2.08 -23.75
CA GLU A 121 6.07 2.34 -22.32
C GLU A 121 4.74 2.25 -21.57
N LYS A 122 3.64 2.73 -22.15
CA LYS A 122 2.30 2.54 -21.57
C LYS A 122 1.93 1.06 -21.46
N ALA A 123 2.27 0.24 -22.46
CA ALA A 123 2.04 -1.20 -22.43
C ALA A 123 2.88 -1.87 -21.33
N ILE A 124 4.17 -1.53 -21.21
CA ILE A 124 5.05 -2.03 -20.14
C ILE A 124 4.51 -1.64 -18.76
N ARG A 125 4.11 -0.37 -18.58
CA ARG A 125 3.51 0.10 -17.33
C ARG A 125 2.23 -0.66 -16.99
N ALA A 126 1.38 -0.92 -17.98
CA ALA A 126 0.13 -1.65 -17.80
C ALA A 126 0.39 -3.10 -17.33
N ARG A 127 1.42 -3.77 -17.88
CA ARG A 127 1.84 -5.11 -17.44
C ARG A 127 2.31 -5.08 -15.99
N TYR A 128 3.24 -4.19 -15.63
CA TYR A 128 3.70 -4.03 -14.25
C TYR A 128 2.59 -3.63 -13.27
N SER A 129 1.54 -2.94 -13.72
CA SER A 129 0.40 -2.57 -12.89
C SER A 129 -0.38 -3.77 -12.32
N LYS A 130 -0.25 -4.96 -12.94
CA LYS A 130 -0.76 -6.23 -12.43
C LYS A 130 0.10 -6.79 -11.30
N CYS A 131 1.38 -6.42 -11.23
CA CYS A 131 2.29 -6.81 -10.16
C CYS A 131 2.23 -5.86 -8.95
N LEU A 132 1.74 -4.63 -9.15
CA LEU A 132 1.62 -3.58 -8.13
C LEU A 132 0.41 -3.76 -7.21
N GLY A 133 0.60 -3.34 -5.95
CA GLY A 133 -0.41 -3.34 -4.91
C GLY A 133 -0.89 -4.75 -4.53
N SER A 134 -2.12 -4.84 -4.03
CA SER A 134 -2.71 -6.11 -3.59
C SER A 134 -3.18 -6.95 -4.80
N ALA A 135 -2.24 -7.49 -5.57
CA ALA A 135 -2.52 -8.32 -6.76
C ALA A 135 -3.00 -9.74 -6.40
N VAL A 136 -2.51 -10.30 -5.29
CA VAL A 136 -2.78 -11.71 -4.95
C VAL A 136 -4.13 -11.91 -4.28
N ASN A 137 -4.44 -11.13 -3.23
CA ASN A 137 -5.63 -11.37 -2.42
C ASN A 137 -6.95 -11.31 -3.21
N PRO A 138 -7.17 -10.37 -4.15
CA PRO A 138 -8.39 -10.33 -4.95
C PRO A 138 -8.59 -11.57 -5.83
N VAL A 139 -7.51 -12.25 -6.23
CA VAL A 139 -7.56 -13.48 -7.02
C VAL A 139 -7.88 -14.69 -6.15
N LEU A 140 -7.34 -14.74 -4.93
CA LEU A 140 -7.48 -15.93 -4.07
C LEU A 140 -8.73 -15.95 -3.20
N ARG A 141 -9.43 -14.81 -3.04
CA ARG A 141 -10.55 -14.67 -2.09
C ARG A 141 -11.91 -14.88 -2.76
N GLU A 142 -12.11 -16.07 -3.30
CA GLU A 142 -13.41 -16.53 -3.84
C GLU A 142 -14.36 -17.01 -2.72
N GLY A 143 -14.46 -16.20 -1.66
CA GLY A 143 -15.24 -16.50 -0.46
C GLY A 143 -15.12 -15.41 0.60
N ASN A 144 -15.94 -15.51 1.65
CA ASN A 144 -15.93 -14.58 2.77
C ASN A 144 -14.84 -14.92 3.80
N SER A 145 -14.63 -14.04 4.78
CA SER A 145 -13.58 -14.19 5.79
C SER A 145 -14.13 -14.58 7.17
N ASP A 146 -13.80 -15.78 7.69
CA ASP A 146 -13.86 -16.10 9.12
C ASP A 146 -12.50 -15.81 9.77
N ARG A 147 -12.40 -14.75 10.58
CA ARG A 147 -11.17 -14.39 11.28
C ARG A 147 -11.41 -14.21 12.76
N ARG A 148 -10.77 -15.04 13.58
CA ARG A 148 -10.89 -15.04 15.04
C ARG A 148 -9.64 -15.58 15.70
N ALA A 149 -9.35 -15.12 16.92
CA ALA A 149 -8.26 -15.67 17.73
C ALA A 149 -8.64 -17.04 18.29
N PRO A 150 -7.84 -18.11 18.07
CA PRO A 150 -8.12 -19.41 18.68
C PRO A 150 -8.10 -19.36 20.21
N ASN A 151 -8.94 -20.17 20.87
CA ASN A 151 -9.06 -20.20 22.33
C ASN A 151 -7.73 -20.46 23.05
N ALA A 152 -6.87 -21.31 22.48
CA ALA A 152 -5.54 -21.58 23.05
C ALA A 152 -4.66 -20.33 23.06
N VAL A 153 -4.65 -19.56 21.97
CA VAL A 153 -3.91 -18.28 21.86
C VAL A 153 -4.48 -17.26 22.86
N LYS A 154 -5.81 -17.16 22.99
CA LYS A 154 -6.43 -16.22 23.95
C LYS A 154 -6.10 -16.59 25.40
N ARG A 155 -6.10 -17.89 25.76
CA ARG A 155 -5.68 -18.34 27.09
C ARG A 155 -4.20 -18.05 27.35
N TYR A 156 -3.35 -18.25 26.34
CA TYR A 156 -1.93 -17.90 26.44
C TYR A 156 -1.75 -16.40 26.72
N ALA A 157 -2.43 -15.53 25.99
CA ALA A 157 -2.35 -14.08 26.19
C ALA A 157 -2.86 -13.62 27.58
N ARG A 158 -3.82 -14.34 28.18
CA ARG A 158 -4.25 -14.07 29.58
C ARG A 158 -3.18 -14.46 30.60
N LYS A 159 -2.46 -15.56 30.36
CA LYS A 159 -1.38 -16.03 31.25
C LYS A 159 -0.08 -15.25 31.06
N ASN A 160 0.15 -14.76 29.84
CA ASN A 160 1.33 -14.02 29.43
C ASN A 160 0.89 -12.69 28.81
N PRO A 161 0.44 -11.73 29.64
CA PRO A 161 -0.04 -10.44 29.14
C PRO A 161 1.11 -9.71 28.43
N HIS A 162 0.82 -9.20 27.23
CA HIS A 162 1.74 -8.35 26.50
C HIS A 162 1.65 -6.92 27.02
N SER A 163 2.69 -6.13 26.77
CA SER A 163 2.72 -4.72 27.16
C SER A 163 1.57 -3.93 26.52
N MET A 164 0.94 -3.11 27.35
CA MET A 164 -0.08 -2.13 26.98
C MET A 164 0.34 -0.81 27.62
N GLY A 165 0.42 0.26 26.82
CA GLY A 165 0.73 1.60 27.32
C GLY A 165 -0.44 2.16 28.12
N GLU A 166 -0.12 2.95 29.15
CA GLU A 166 -1.12 3.65 29.94
C GLU A 166 -1.82 4.73 29.10
N TRP A 167 -3.13 4.88 29.29
CA TRP A 167 -3.93 5.93 28.68
C TRP A 167 -4.26 7.01 29.70
N SER A 168 -3.69 8.20 29.50
CA SER A 168 -4.03 9.37 30.30
C SER A 168 -5.37 9.95 29.85
N GLN A 169 -6.21 10.34 30.82
CA GLN A 169 -7.43 11.10 30.53
C GLN A 169 -7.15 12.50 29.95
N ALA A 170 -5.94 13.02 30.19
CA ALA A 170 -5.46 14.26 29.61
C ALA A 170 -4.73 14.05 28.26
N SER A 171 -4.78 12.84 27.69
CA SER A 171 -4.22 12.57 26.37
C SER A 171 -4.85 13.50 25.35
N ARG A 172 -4.00 14.10 24.52
CA ARG A 172 -4.42 15.02 23.46
C ARG A 172 -4.58 14.30 22.13
N THR A 173 -4.17 13.03 22.06
CA THR A 173 -4.25 12.21 20.84
C THR A 173 -5.68 12.08 20.35
N HIS A 174 -5.87 12.34 19.07
CA HIS A 174 -7.15 12.23 18.40
C HIS A 174 -6.96 11.94 16.92
N VAL A 175 -8.03 11.47 16.28
CA VAL A 175 -8.10 11.29 14.84
C VAL A 175 -8.66 12.56 14.21
N SER A 176 -8.00 13.04 13.16
CA SER A 176 -8.52 14.11 12.30
C SER A 176 -8.90 13.53 10.95
N HIS A 177 -10.13 13.79 10.50
CA HIS A 177 -10.64 13.38 9.20
C HIS A 177 -11.42 14.51 8.53
N MET A 178 -11.67 14.41 7.22
CA MET A 178 -12.46 15.41 6.51
C MET A 178 -13.93 15.38 6.97
N HIS A 179 -14.60 16.54 6.94
CA HIS A 179 -16.02 16.69 7.27
C HIS A 179 -16.89 17.01 6.03
N GLY A 180 -16.32 16.87 4.84
CA GLY A 180 -16.98 17.10 3.56
C GLY A 180 -15.99 17.04 2.41
N GLY A 181 -16.46 16.66 1.22
CA GLY A 181 -15.62 16.56 0.02
C GLY A 181 -14.69 15.34 0.00
N ASP A 182 -14.87 14.37 0.90
CA ASP A 182 -14.23 13.05 0.88
C ASP A 182 -15.15 12.01 0.20
N PHE A 183 -14.70 10.76 0.11
CA PHE A 183 -15.51 9.71 -0.54
C PHE A 183 -16.84 9.50 0.20
N TYR A 184 -16.81 9.48 1.53
CA TYR A 184 -18.02 9.36 2.36
C TYR A 184 -19.08 10.41 1.99
N ALA A 185 -18.69 11.69 1.91
CA ALA A 185 -19.64 12.77 1.63
C ALA A 185 -20.18 12.75 0.20
N GLY A 186 -19.46 12.14 -0.74
CA GLY A 186 -19.81 12.10 -2.16
C GLY A 186 -20.39 10.78 -2.66
N GLU A 187 -20.55 9.77 -1.79
CA GLU A 187 -20.98 8.43 -2.18
C GLU A 187 -22.43 8.40 -2.68
N LYS A 188 -22.64 7.66 -3.77
CA LYS A 188 -23.95 7.24 -4.26
C LYS A 188 -23.91 5.76 -4.53
N SER A 189 -24.97 5.06 -4.15
CA SER A 189 -25.12 3.61 -4.30
C SER A 189 -26.41 3.27 -5.03
N MET A 190 -26.41 2.18 -5.79
CA MET A 190 -27.64 1.57 -6.31
C MET A 190 -27.47 0.07 -6.55
N THR A 191 -28.59 -0.64 -6.49
CA THR A 191 -28.69 -2.07 -6.82
C THR A 191 -29.24 -2.26 -8.24
N MET A 192 -28.60 -3.10 -9.04
CA MET A 192 -29.00 -3.41 -10.40
C MET A 192 -30.25 -4.28 -10.41
N THR A 193 -31.28 -3.86 -11.15
CA THR A 193 -32.51 -4.66 -11.32
C THR A 193 -32.38 -5.75 -12.39
N LYS A 194 -31.40 -5.62 -13.29
CA LYS A 194 -31.08 -6.58 -14.35
C LYS A 194 -29.59 -6.48 -14.71
N ALA A 195 -29.06 -7.54 -15.30
CA ALA A 195 -27.72 -7.52 -15.85
C ALA A 195 -27.62 -6.49 -17.00
N CYS A 196 -26.53 -5.73 -17.05
CA CYS A 196 -26.29 -4.73 -18.08
C CYS A 196 -24.79 -4.43 -18.23
N ASP A 197 -24.43 -3.81 -19.35
CA ASP A 197 -23.12 -3.21 -19.52
C ASP A 197 -23.20 -1.70 -19.27
N VAL A 198 -22.31 -1.18 -18.43
CA VAL A 198 -22.18 0.25 -18.16
C VAL A 198 -20.84 0.78 -18.64
N LYS A 199 -20.77 2.10 -18.79
CA LYS A 199 -19.58 2.85 -19.21
C LYS A 199 -19.33 3.99 -18.24
N MET A 200 -18.06 4.28 -17.96
CA MET A 200 -17.66 5.41 -17.11
C MET A 200 -17.15 6.56 -17.99
N ASP A 201 -17.95 7.62 -18.09
CA ASP A 201 -17.64 8.82 -18.88
C ASP A 201 -17.38 10.02 -17.97
N LEU A 202 -16.43 10.86 -18.34
CA LEU A 202 -16.27 12.21 -17.82
C LEU A 202 -16.74 13.22 -18.88
N VAL A 203 -17.87 13.87 -18.63
CA VAL A 203 -18.31 15.02 -19.42
C VAL A 203 -17.64 16.27 -18.89
N THR A 204 -16.74 16.85 -19.68
CA THR A 204 -15.97 18.05 -19.30
C THR A 204 -16.82 19.31 -19.40
N LYS A 205 -16.36 20.41 -18.77
CA LYS A 205 -17.03 21.73 -18.85
C LYS A 205 -17.19 22.26 -20.28
N SER A 206 -16.35 21.82 -21.22
CA SER A 206 -16.45 22.20 -22.64
C SER A 206 -17.44 21.33 -23.42
N GLY A 207 -18.13 20.39 -22.78
CA GLY A 207 -19.03 19.42 -23.41
C GLY A 207 -18.32 18.21 -24.05
N LYS A 208 -16.98 18.15 -24.04
CA LYS A 208 -16.23 16.99 -24.53
C LYS A 208 -16.39 15.81 -23.56
N THR A 209 -16.72 14.64 -24.08
CA THR A 209 -16.78 13.38 -23.33
C THR A 209 -15.45 12.64 -23.40
N ILE A 210 -14.90 12.28 -22.25
CA ILE A 210 -13.72 11.42 -22.11
C ILE A 210 -14.19 10.08 -21.54
N VAL A 211 -13.96 9.00 -22.28
CA VAL A 211 -14.27 7.64 -21.80
C VAL A 211 -13.16 7.19 -20.85
N LEU A 212 -13.47 7.04 -19.57
CA LEU A 212 -12.53 6.57 -18.56
C LEU A 212 -12.46 5.05 -18.54
N LYS A 213 -13.62 4.39 -18.67
CA LYS A 213 -13.72 2.93 -18.77
C LYS A 213 -14.83 2.56 -19.75
N PRO A 214 -14.50 1.91 -20.89
CA PRO A 214 -15.44 1.72 -21.98
C PRO A 214 -16.56 0.73 -21.66
N LYS A 215 -16.28 -0.28 -20.82
CA LYS A 215 -17.23 -1.32 -20.45
C LYS A 215 -16.95 -1.86 -19.05
N VAL A 216 -18.02 -2.01 -18.28
CA VAL A 216 -18.12 -2.79 -17.03
C VAL A 216 -19.41 -3.59 -17.12
N SER A 217 -19.30 -4.92 -17.09
CA SER A 217 -20.47 -5.80 -17.08
C SER A 217 -20.95 -5.98 -15.65
N LEU A 218 -22.24 -5.76 -15.42
CA LEU A 218 -22.89 -5.87 -14.12
C LEU A 218 -23.96 -6.96 -14.14
N LEU A 219 -24.14 -7.63 -13.01
CA LEU A 219 -25.13 -8.67 -12.80
C LEU A 219 -26.46 -8.11 -12.29
N ALA A 220 -27.53 -8.89 -12.43
CA ALA A 220 -28.77 -8.61 -11.70
C ALA A 220 -28.53 -8.77 -10.20
N GLY A 221 -28.98 -7.81 -9.40
CA GLY A 221 -28.77 -7.78 -7.95
C GLY A 221 -27.40 -7.25 -7.51
N GLU A 222 -26.49 -6.94 -8.44
CA GLU A 222 -25.19 -6.34 -8.11
C GLU A 222 -25.37 -4.93 -7.54
N ILE A 223 -24.62 -4.61 -6.49
CA ILE A 223 -24.58 -3.25 -5.91
C ILE A 223 -23.36 -2.55 -6.49
N ILE A 224 -23.57 -1.33 -6.99
CA ILE A 224 -22.49 -0.47 -7.46
C ILE A 224 -22.52 0.86 -6.72
N ASP A 225 -21.32 1.37 -6.46
CA ASP A 225 -21.11 2.62 -5.76
C ASP A 225 -20.24 3.57 -6.60
N SER A 226 -20.52 4.86 -6.53
CA SER A 226 -19.72 5.91 -7.14
C SER A 226 -19.47 7.01 -6.12
N MET A 227 -18.21 7.39 -5.99
CA MET A 227 -17.74 8.33 -4.98
C MET A 227 -16.55 9.12 -5.55
N TYR A 228 -16.31 10.31 -5.01
CA TYR A 228 -15.15 11.12 -5.38
C TYR A 228 -14.60 11.85 -4.16
N MET A 229 -13.29 12.12 -4.18
CA MET A 229 -12.63 12.98 -3.20
C MET A 229 -12.20 14.28 -3.90
N SER A 230 -12.61 15.40 -3.35
CA SER A 230 -12.25 16.73 -3.83
C SER A 230 -10.81 17.04 -3.44
N LYS A 231 -9.93 17.18 -4.45
CA LYS A 231 -8.54 17.65 -4.25
C LYS A 231 -8.50 18.97 -3.45
N LYS A 232 -9.40 19.90 -3.78
CA LYS A 232 -9.45 21.22 -3.10
C LYS A 232 -9.73 21.05 -1.61
N ALA A 233 -10.78 20.30 -1.28
CA ALA A 233 -11.15 20.05 0.12
C ALA A 233 -10.05 19.28 0.87
N LEU A 234 -9.41 18.30 0.23
CA LEU A 234 -8.29 17.56 0.80
C LEU A 234 -7.10 18.47 1.12
N CYS A 235 -6.73 19.38 0.21
CA CYS A 235 -5.60 20.27 0.43
C CYS A 235 -5.90 21.31 1.52
N GLU A 236 -7.12 21.87 1.54
CA GLU A 236 -7.57 22.78 2.59
C GLU A 236 -7.60 22.09 3.96
N PHE A 237 -8.07 20.84 4.00
CA PHE A 237 -8.03 20.01 5.20
C PHE A 237 -6.60 19.79 5.69
N TYR A 238 -5.67 19.39 4.82
CA TYR A 238 -4.29 19.20 5.24
C TYR A 238 -3.64 20.46 5.78
N GLU A 239 -3.78 21.61 5.11
CA GLU A 239 -3.20 22.86 5.62
C GLU A 239 -3.79 23.21 7.00
N LYS A 240 -5.10 23.06 7.18
CA LYS A 240 -5.76 23.28 8.46
C LYS A 240 -5.23 22.35 9.57
N GLU A 241 -5.13 21.05 9.29
CA GLU A 241 -4.72 20.09 10.32
C GLU A 241 -3.23 20.18 10.66
N ILE A 242 -2.38 20.50 9.68
CA ILE A 242 -0.97 20.81 9.85
C ILE A 242 -0.80 22.07 10.72
N GLU A 243 -1.53 23.13 10.40
CA GLU A 243 -1.48 24.39 11.15
C GLU A 243 -1.99 24.24 12.59
N ASP A 244 -3.07 23.49 12.79
CA ASP A 244 -3.60 23.22 14.12
C ASP A 244 -2.63 22.35 14.95
N ALA A 245 -2.03 21.31 14.35
CA ALA A 245 -1.00 20.53 15.02
C ALA A 245 0.21 21.39 15.41
N TYR A 246 0.63 22.32 14.55
CA TYR A 246 1.71 23.25 14.84
C TYR A 246 1.37 24.19 16.00
N LYS A 247 0.23 24.91 15.91
CA LYS A 247 -0.23 25.85 16.95
C LYS A 247 -0.43 25.20 18.31
N THR A 248 -0.89 23.96 18.31
CA THR A 248 -1.18 23.23 19.54
C THR A 248 0.03 22.42 20.02
N GLY A 249 1.15 22.43 19.30
CA GLY A 249 2.35 21.68 19.66
C GLY A 249 2.15 20.16 19.65
N MET A 250 1.21 19.65 18.85
CA MET A 250 0.98 18.23 18.67
C MET A 250 1.84 17.68 17.53
N MET A 251 2.31 16.45 17.70
CA MET A 251 2.94 15.73 16.61
C MET A 251 1.87 15.35 15.56
N LEU A 252 2.22 15.45 14.28
CA LEU A 252 1.37 15.07 13.17
C LEU A 252 1.75 13.67 12.67
N SER A 253 0.74 12.83 12.44
CA SER A 253 0.91 11.54 11.77
C SER A 253 -0.17 11.34 10.70
N LEU A 254 0.22 10.75 9.57
CA LEU A 254 -0.65 10.40 8.45
C LEU A 254 -0.82 8.89 8.38
N HIS A 255 -2.08 8.45 8.34
CA HIS A 255 -2.44 7.05 8.35
C HIS A 255 -3.33 6.74 7.13
N VAL A 256 -2.73 6.13 6.11
CA VAL A 256 -3.41 5.73 4.88
C VAL A 256 -3.03 4.30 4.50
N LYS A 257 -3.57 3.80 3.38
CA LYS A 257 -3.33 2.43 2.89
C LYS A 257 -2.83 2.42 1.45
N ALA A 258 -1.71 3.07 1.17
CA ALA A 258 -1.26 3.36 -0.20
C ALA A 258 -0.89 2.13 -1.03
N THR A 259 -0.49 1.03 -0.40
CA THR A 259 -0.17 -0.23 -1.09
C THR A 259 -1.42 -0.97 -1.58
N MET A 260 -2.48 -1.00 -0.77
CA MET A 260 -3.74 -1.65 -1.16
C MET A 260 -4.54 -0.76 -2.11
N MET A 261 -4.70 0.52 -1.74
CA MET A 261 -5.40 1.53 -2.54
C MET A 261 -4.43 2.16 -3.55
N LYS A 262 -3.91 1.33 -4.46
CA LYS A 262 -2.75 1.62 -5.34
C LYS A 262 -2.87 2.83 -6.26
N VAL A 263 -4.07 3.40 -6.41
CA VAL A 263 -4.33 4.60 -7.23
C VAL A 263 -4.63 5.80 -6.35
N SER A 264 -5.64 5.72 -5.49
CA SER A 264 -6.15 6.88 -4.74
C SER A 264 -5.20 7.33 -3.62
N HIS A 265 -4.72 6.41 -2.80
CA HIS A 265 -3.97 6.77 -1.60
C HIS A 265 -2.56 7.29 -1.85
N PRO A 266 -1.80 6.88 -2.89
CA PRO A 266 -0.58 7.57 -3.28
C PRO A 266 -0.81 9.05 -3.63
N ILE A 267 -1.93 9.40 -4.27
CA ILE A 267 -2.29 10.79 -4.57
C ILE A 267 -2.59 11.56 -3.27
N VAL A 268 -3.37 10.94 -2.37
CA VAL A 268 -3.70 11.50 -1.05
C VAL A 268 -2.43 11.75 -0.23
N PHE A 269 -1.48 10.82 -0.26
CA PHE A 269 -0.18 10.92 0.39
C PHE A 269 0.70 12.03 -0.23
N GLY A 270 0.79 12.07 -1.56
CA GLY A 270 1.59 13.09 -2.25
C GLY A 270 1.09 14.51 -2.02
N HIS A 271 -0.21 14.70 -1.82
CA HIS A 271 -0.75 15.99 -1.39
C HIS A 271 -0.31 16.37 0.04
N ALA A 272 -0.28 15.43 0.98
CA ALA A 272 0.26 15.69 2.32
C ALA A 272 1.73 16.12 2.26
N VAL A 273 2.54 15.42 1.45
CA VAL A 273 3.97 15.76 1.23
C VAL A 273 4.11 17.18 0.68
N LYS A 274 3.41 17.50 -0.41
CA LYS A 274 3.48 18.83 -1.05
C LYS A 274 3.06 19.96 -0.11
N ILE A 275 2.06 19.73 0.75
CA ILE A 275 1.53 20.77 1.65
C ILE A 275 2.44 20.95 2.86
N PHE A 276 2.98 19.85 3.41
CA PHE A 276 3.92 19.92 4.52
C PHE A 276 5.18 20.70 4.12
N TYR A 277 5.79 20.36 2.97
CA TYR A 277 7.01 20.99 2.45
C TYR A 277 6.72 22.08 1.41
N LYS A 278 5.59 22.80 1.52
CA LYS A 278 5.11 23.70 0.46
C LYS A 278 6.14 24.73 0.02
N ASP A 279 6.88 25.32 0.96
CA ASP A 279 7.83 26.41 0.67
C ASP A 279 9.00 25.88 -0.19
N ALA A 280 9.51 24.68 0.12
CA ALA A 280 10.55 24.02 -0.67
C ALA A 280 10.04 23.60 -2.06
N PHE A 281 8.80 23.09 -2.16
CA PHE A 281 8.20 22.73 -3.45
C PHE A 281 7.86 23.95 -4.32
N GLU A 282 7.52 25.09 -3.72
CA GLU A 282 7.31 26.35 -4.43
C GLU A 282 8.63 26.92 -4.96
N LYS A 283 9.69 26.91 -4.14
CA LYS A 283 11.03 27.39 -4.53
C LYS A 283 11.68 26.52 -5.62
N HIS A 284 11.62 25.19 -5.48
CA HIS A 284 12.35 24.23 -6.34
C HIS A 284 11.47 23.50 -7.35
N GLY A 285 10.19 23.86 -7.49
CA GLY A 285 9.20 23.09 -8.25
C GLY A 285 9.60 22.76 -9.69
N LYS A 286 10.19 23.71 -10.42
CA LYS A 286 10.68 23.48 -11.79
C LYS A 286 11.78 22.42 -11.84
N LEU A 287 12.75 22.51 -10.95
CA LEU A 287 13.84 21.53 -10.85
C LEU A 287 13.31 20.16 -10.44
N PHE A 288 12.35 20.10 -9.52
CA PHE A 288 11.71 18.84 -9.14
C PHE A 288 10.95 18.20 -10.31
N GLU A 289 10.30 19.00 -11.16
CA GLU A 289 9.65 18.52 -12.37
C GLU A 289 10.67 17.97 -13.38
N GLU A 290 11.74 18.69 -13.65
CA GLU A 290 12.84 18.26 -14.53
C GLU A 290 13.50 16.95 -14.07
N LEU A 291 13.65 16.78 -12.76
CA LEU A 291 14.21 15.56 -12.16
C LEU A 291 13.21 14.40 -12.09
N GLY A 292 11.93 14.64 -12.42
CA GLY A 292 10.86 13.64 -12.29
C GLY A 292 10.60 13.24 -10.84
N VAL A 293 10.69 14.17 -9.89
CA VAL A 293 10.33 13.95 -8.49
C VAL A 293 8.83 13.70 -8.39
N ASN A 294 8.45 12.54 -7.85
CA ASN A 294 7.06 12.17 -7.65
C ASN A 294 6.71 12.09 -6.15
N PRO A 295 6.07 13.10 -5.57
CA PRO A 295 5.74 13.10 -4.14
C PRO A 295 4.71 12.04 -3.74
N ASN A 296 4.00 11.44 -4.70
CA ASN A 296 3.12 10.29 -4.43
C ASN A 296 3.93 9.05 -3.98
N ASN A 297 5.24 9.02 -4.30
CA ASN A 297 6.19 8.01 -3.83
C ASN A 297 6.90 8.42 -2.53
N GLY A 298 6.54 9.56 -1.95
CA GLY A 298 7.10 10.10 -0.71
C GLY A 298 8.45 10.79 -0.85
N MET A 299 8.97 11.30 0.28
CA MET A 299 10.23 12.05 0.31
C MET A 299 11.45 11.23 -0.10
N SER A 300 11.40 9.90 0.04
CA SER A 300 12.43 9.00 -0.49
C SER A 300 12.68 9.21 -1.98
N SER A 301 11.63 9.43 -2.79
CA SER A 301 11.75 9.74 -4.21
C SER A 301 12.54 11.03 -4.44
N LEU A 302 12.24 12.09 -3.69
CA LEU A 302 12.97 13.36 -3.77
C LEU A 302 14.44 13.15 -3.41
N TYR A 303 14.72 12.51 -2.26
CA TYR A 303 16.08 12.28 -1.79
C TYR A 303 16.93 11.45 -2.76
N GLU A 304 16.34 10.47 -3.45
CA GLU A 304 17.05 9.71 -4.49
C GLU A 304 17.33 10.57 -5.73
N LYS A 305 16.36 11.32 -6.24
CA LYS A 305 16.53 12.10 -7.47
C LYS A 305 17.52 13.25 -7.29
N ILE A 306 17.59 13.90 -6.12
CA ILE A 306 18.55 14.99 -5.88
C ILE A 306 20.01 14.52 -5.74
N LYS A 307 20.28 13.21 -5.62
CA LYS A 307 21.66 12.69 -5.58
C LYS A 307 22.41 12.90 -6.90
N THR A 308 21.70 13.09 -8.00
CA THR A 308 22.29 13.34 -9.33
C THR A 308 22.73 14.80 -9.50
N LEU A 309 22.34 15.68 -8.58
CA LEU A 309 22.68 17.11 -8.62
C LEU A 309 24.09 17.38 -8.05
N PRO A 310 24.70 18.53 -8.41
CA PRO A 310 25.85 19.06 -7.70
C PRO A 310 25.57 19.25 -6.21
N GLU A 311 26.60 19.03 -5.39
CA GLU A 311 26.50 19.07 -3.92
C GLU A 311 25.90 20.37 -3.38
N SER A 312 26.32 21.52 -3.89
CA SER A 312 25.80 22.83 -3.47
C SER A 312 24.29 22.97 -3.67
N LYS A 313 23.75 22.45 -4.78
CA LYS A 313 22.30 22.46 -5.07
C LYS A 313 21.55 21.46 -4.21
N ARG A 314 22.14 20.29 -3.98
CA ARG A 314 21.58 19.27 -3.09
C ARG A 314 21.49 19.79 -1.64
N GLU A 315 22.53 20.45 -1.15
CA GLU A 315 22.56 21.05 0.19
C GLU A 315 21.54 22.18 0.33
N GLU A 316 21.40 23.05 -0.67
CA GLU A 316 20.37 24.10 -0.68
C GLU A 316 18.96 23.49 -0.50
N ILE A 317 18.64 22.46 -1.29
CA ILE A 317 17.33 21.77 -1.20
C ILE A 317 17.13 21.15 0.17
N ILE A 318 18.15 20.47 0.72
CA ILE A 318 18.08 19.84 2.04
C ILE A 318 17.85 20.90 3.12
N GLN A 319 18.55 22.04 3.07
CA GLN A 319 18.36 23.15 4.00
C GLN A 319 16.94 23.72 3.92
N ASP A 320 16.41 23.94 2.71
CA ASP A 320 15.04 24.46 2.54
C ASP A 320 13.97 23.46 3.05
N LEU A 321 14.21 22.16 2.89
CA LEU A 321 13.36 21.11 3.48
C LEU A 321 13.42 21.13 5.00
N HIS A 322 14.60 21.32 5.59
CA HIS A 322 14.76 21.49 7.04
C HIS A 322 14.08 22.76 7.54
N ALA A 323 14.19 23.88 6.81
CA ALA A 323 13.53 25.13 7.15
C ALA A 323 12.00 25.00 7.22
N CYS A 324 11.39 24.15 6.38
CA CYS A 324 9.96 23.86 6.47
C CYS A 324 9.57 23.35 7.87
N HIS A 325 10.42 22.58 8.54
CA HIS A 325 10.13 22.06 9.88
C HIS A 325 10.08 23.14 10.97
N GLU A 326 10.62 24.34 10.75
CA GLU A 326 10.57 25.45 11.71
C GLU A 326 9.16 26.04 11.85
N HIS A 327 8.33 25.89 10.81
CA HIS A 327 6.98 26.46 10.73
C HIS A 327 5.91 25.39 10.50
N ARG A 328 6.26 24.13 10.81
CA ARG A 328 5.40 22.95 10.66
C ARG A 328 5.46 22.10 11.92
N PRO A 329 4.42 21.29 12.22
CA PRO A 329 4.43 20.45 13.40
C PRO A 329 5.54 19.39 13.29
N ALA A 330 5.97 18.86 14.44
CA ALA A 330 6.79 17.67 14.46
C ALA A 330 6.07 16.52 13.72
N LEU A 331 6.81 15.73 12.94
CA LEU A 331 6.28 14.55 12.28
C LEU A 331 6.55 13.30 13.10
N ALA A 332 5.61 12.36 13.07
CA ALA A 332 5.87 11.00 13.53
C ALA A 332 6.98 10.35 12.71
N MET A 333 7.79 9.52 13.37
CA MET A 333 8.95 8.85 12.82
C MET A 333 8.68 7.35 12.64
N VAL A 334 9.15 6.81 11.53
CA VAL A 334 9.26 5.36 11.29
C VAL A 334 10.54 4.84 11.94
N ASP A 335 11.66 5.57 11.76
CA ASP A 335 12.95 5.30 12.38
C ASP A 335 13.64 6.64 12.67
N SER A 336 13.58 7.09 13.93
CA SER A 336 14.14 8.38 14.35
C SER A 336 15.67 8.43 14.24
N ALA A 337 16.36 7.30 14.48
CA ALA A 337 17.82 7.21 14.41
C ALA A 337 18.35 7.41 12.98
N LYS A 338 17.52 7.11 11.97
CA LYS A 338 17.84 7.31 10.55
C LYS A 338 17.14 8.52 9.93
N GLY A 339 16.39 9.28 10.71
CA GLY A 339 15.60 10.41 10.19
C GLY A 339 14.48 10.00 9.23
N ILE A 340 13.99 8.76 9.29
CA ILE A 340 12.91 8.28 8.42
C ILE A 340 11.58 8.72 9.02
N THR A 341 10.96 9.72 8.41
CA THR A 341 9.67 10.29 8.83
C THR A 341 8.48 9.49 8.28
N ASN A 342 7.30 9.76 8.82
CA ASN A 342 6.03 9.24 8.32
C ASN A 342 5.71 9.65 6.87
N LEU A 343 6.35 10.70 6.34
CA LEU A 343 6.21 11.14 4.95
C LEU A 343 7.32 10.60 4.02
N HIS A 344 8.21 9.72 4.52
CA HIS A 344 9.33 9.19 3.75
C HIS A 344 8.90 8.26 2.61
N SER A 345 8.02 7.30 2.90
CA SER A 345 7.45 6.38 1.91
C SER A 345 5.97 6.07 2.23
N PRO A 346 5.11 6.01 1.21
CA PRO A 346 3.66 5.80 1.39
C PRO A 346 3.31 4.38 1.90
N SER A 347 4.27 3.45 1.91
CA SER A 347 4.06 2.07 2.40
C SER A 347 4.49 1.84 3.84
N ASP A 348 5.15 2.81 4.49
CA ASP A 348 5.78 2.56 5.79
C ASP A 348 4.76 2.61 6.93
N VAL A 349 3.80 3.54 6.86
CA VAL A 349 2.76 3.71 7.88
C VAL A 349 1.39 3.36 7.28
N ILE A 350 0.99 2.11 7.51
CA ILE A 350 -0.26 1.55 6.96
C ILE A 350 -1.35 1.60 8.04
N VAL A 351 -2.48 2.25 7.75
CA VAL A 351 -3.54 2.58 8.74
C VAL A 351 -4.00 1.40 9.60
N ASP A 352 -4.19 0.21 9.03
CA ASP A 352 -4.71 -0.97 9.75
C ASP A 352 -3.69 -1.63 10.69
N ALA A 353 -2.39 -1.32 10.53
CA ALA A 353 -1.35 -1.75 11.46
C ALA A 353 -0.92 -0.62 12.41
N SER A 354 -0.76 0.59 11.88
CA SER A 354 -0.26 1.76 12.60
C SER A 354 -1.25 2.30 13.63
N MET A 355 -2.55 2.33 13.33
CA MET A 355 -3.55 2.81 14.30
C MET A 355 -3.64 1.89 15.53
N PRO A 356 -3.77 0.56 15.40
CA PRO A 356 -3.71 -0.32 16.58
C PRO A 356 -2.38 -0.26 17.33
N ALA A 357 -1.25 -0.09 16.63
CA ALA A 357 0.06 0.05 17.28
C ALA A 357 0.13 1.34 18.14
N MET A 358 -0.31 2.47 17.58
CA MET A 358 -0.39 3.77 18.27
C MET A 358 -1.33 3.68 19.49
N ILE A 359 -2.52 3.08 19.31
CA ILE A 359 -3.50 2.92 20.38
C ILE A 359 -2.94 2.03 21.51
N ARG A 360 -2.28 0.93 21.16
CA ARG A 360 -1.69 -0.02 22.12
C ARG A 360 -0.65 0.65 23.02
N VAL A 361 0.14 1.59 22.52
CA VAL A 361 1.22 2.26 23.28
C VAL A 361 0.74 3.52 24.01
N GLY A 362 -0.56 3.60 24.33
CA GLY A 362 -1.11 4.71 25.10
C GLY A 362 -1.50 5.93 24.25
N GLY A 363 -1.79 5.70 22.96
CA GLY A 363 -2.15 6.78 22.04
C GLY A 363 -0.95 7.59 21.56
N LYS A 364 0.23 6.97 21.40
CA LYS A 364 1.47 7.69 21.12
C LYS A 364 2.21 7.15 19.91
N MET A 365 3.04 8.01 19.30
CA MET A 365 3.98 7.62 18.24
C MET A 365 5.36 8.20 18.53
N TRP A 366 6.38 7.70 17.84
CA TRP A 366 7.76 8.16 18.02
C TRP A 366 8.00 9.50 17.32
N GLY A 367 8.60 10.45 18.04
CA GLY A 367 9.05 11.73 17.49
C GLY A 367 10.53 11.70 17.06
N ALA A 368 11.01 12.83 16.53
CA ALA A 368 12.40 12.99 16.09
C ALA A 368 13.42 12.81 17.22
N ASP A 369 13.04 13.10 18.46
CA ASP A 369 13.85 12.90 19.66
C ASP A 369 13.94 11.42 20.12
N GLY A 370 13.29 10.51 19.39
CA GLY A 370 13.23 9.09 19.74
C GLY A 370 12.39 8.81 20.98
N ARG A 371 11.41 9.66 21.31
CA ARG A 371 10.46 9.45 22.42
C ARG A 371 9.03 9.37 21.93
N LEU A 372 8.15 8.85 22.78
CA LEU A 372 6.72 8.72 22.51
C LEU A 372 5.98 10.03 22.83
N HIS A 373 5.23 10.54 21.86
CA HIS A 373 4.43 11.77 21.97
C HIS A 373 2.97 11.52 21.58
N ASP A 374 2.07 12.32 22.15
CA ASP A 374 0.68 12.39 21.67
C ASP A 374 0.67 12.87 20.22
N THR A 375 -0.28 12.37 19.43
CA THR A 375 -0.31 12.60 17.98
C THR A 375 -1.69 12.96 17.49
N LYS A 376 -1.74 13.85 16.50
CA LYS A 376 -2.90 14.02 15.62
C LYS A 376 -2.80 12.99 14.50
N ALA A 377 -3.62 11.95 14.60
CA ALA A 377 -3.68 10.88 13.61
C ALA A 377 -4.60 11.28 12.44
N VAL A 378 -4.01 11.82 11.39
CA VAL A 378 -4.70 12.26 10.18
C VAL A 378 -5.09 11.06 9.33
N ILE A 379 -6.39 10.86 9.17
CA ILE A 379 -7.02 9.89 8.27
C ILE A 379 -8.02 10.68 7.41
N PRO A 380 -7.63 11.21 6.23
CA PRO A 380 -8.47 12.16 5.50
C PRO A 380 -9.86 11.61 5.16
N GLU A 381 -9.93 10.34 4.76
CA GLU A 381 -11.18 9.66 4.41
C GLU A 381 -12.00 9.30 5.65
N SER A 382 -13.19 9.87 5.80
CA SER A 382 -13.97 9.73 7.02
C SER A 382 -14.74 8.42 7.16
N THR A 383 -14.94 7.66 6.06
CA THR A 383 -15.70 6.40 6.05
C THR A 383 -15.26 5.44 7.17
N PHE A 384 -13.96 5.28 7.39
CA PHE A 384 -13.39 4.37 8.39
C PHE A 384 -12.53 5.07 9.46
N ALA A 385 -12.40 6.39 9.43
CA ALA A 385 -11.64 7.12 10.45
C ALA A 385 -12.34 7.08 11.81
N ARG A 386 -13.67 7.16 11.81
CA ARG A 386 -14.50 7.39 13.01
C ARG A 386 -14.46 6.26 14.03
N ILE A 387 -14.12 5.03 13.62
CA ILE A 387 -14.01 3.89 14.54
C ILE A 387 -12.75 3.93 15.40
N TYR A 388 -11.76 4.73 15.00
CA TYR A 388 -10.51 4.90 15.74
C TYR A 388 -10.57 6.07 16.72
N GLN A 389 -11.43 7.05 16.44
CA GLN A 389 -11.72 8.16 17.34
C GLN A 389 -12.56 7.67 18.52
#